data_AF-A0A9E3KGE1-F1
#
_entry.id   AF-A0A9E3KGE1-F1
#
_cell.length_a   1.000
_cell.length_b   1.000
_cell.length_c   1.000
_cell.angle_alpha   90.00
_cell.angle_beta   90.00
_cell.angle_gamma   90.00
#
_symmetry.space_group_name_H-M   'P 1'
#
loop_
_entity.id
_entity.type
_entity.pdbx_description
1 polymer ?
#
loop_
_entity_poly.entity_id
_entity_poly.type
_entity_poly.pdbx_seq_one_letter_code
_entity_poly.pdbx_strand_id
1 'polypeptide(L)'
;MKKILLTAVLGTLCIFSHAQVTLSLLATESTCENNGSIEATANGVSPYSYELTGPQTDSQFDPGTVNFNSLVPGTYTVSVTDNAGQSTSENIEVTGNYVQPDLNIAVTNVSCPAGTDGGLV
;
A
#
# COMPACT_ATOMS: atom_id res chain seq x y z
N MET A 1 -40.30 57.15 7.14
CA MET A 1 -39.38 56.97 6.00
C MET A 1 -38.31 55.95 6.37
N LYS A 2 -37.91 55.10 5.41
CA LYS A 2 -37.04 53.89 5.45
C LYS A 2 -37.84 52.60 5.74
N LYS A 3 -38.53 52.06 4.72
CA LYS A 3 -38.06 51.16 3.64
C LYS A 3 -37.60 49.80 4.17
N ILE A 4 -38.50 48.83 4.03
CA ILE A 4 -38.24 47.38 3.99
C ILE A 4 -37.17 47.10 2.92
N LEU A 5 -36.14 46.32 3.25
CA LEU A 5 -35.39 45.58 2.25
C LEU A 5 -35.19 44.14 2.74
N LEU A 6 -36.00 43.26 2.17
CA LEU A 6 -35.77 41.82 2.06
C LEU A 6 -34.46 41.64 1.28
N THR A 7 -33.45 41.02 1.88
CA THR A 7 -32.50 40.21 1.12
C THR A 7 -32.40 38.88 1.82
N ALA A 8 -33.22 37.94 1.34
CA ALA A 8 -32.97 36.53 1.51
C ALA A 8 -31.54 36.25 1.03
N VAL A 9 -30.66 35.82 1.93
CA VAL A 9 -29.52 35.01 1.50
C VAL A 9 -30.07 33.62 1.21
N LEU A 10 -30.81 33.53 0.10
CA LEU A 10 -31.09 32.28 -0.59
C LEU A 10 -29.79 31.93 -1.37
N GLY A 11 -28.71 31.75 -0.61
CA GLY A 11 -27.38 31.43 -1.12
C GLY A 11 -27.12 29.98 -0.82
N THR A 12 -27.72 29.12 -1.63
CA THR A 12 -27.41 27.72 -1.88
C THR A 12 -26.33 27.17 -0.94
N LEU A 13 -26.73 26.62 0.21
CA LEU A 13 -25.97 25.54 0.84
C LEU A 13 -26.14 24.34 -0.09
N CYS A 14 -25.52 24.41 -1.27
CA CYS A 14 -25.23 23.26 -2.07
C CYS A 14 -24.21 22.51 -1.21
N ILE A 15 -24.74 21.63 -0.37
CA ILE A 15 -23.99 20.60 0.30
C ILE A 15 -23.28 19.92 -0.86
N PHE A 16 -21.99 20.17 -1.04
CA PHE A 16 -21.13 19.34 -1.85
C PHE A 16 -21.08 17.98 -1.13
N SER A 17 -22.17 17.22 -1.21
CA SER A 17 -22.16 15.78 -1.13
C SER A 17 -21.46 15.31 -2.40
N HIS A 18 -20.20 15.68 -2.55
CA HIS A 18 -19.37 15.10 -3.60
C HIS A 18 -19.37 13.60 -3.29
N ALA A 19 -19.78 12.78 -4.27
CA ALA A 19 -19.64 11.34 -4.13
C ALA A 19 -18.14 11.07 -3.92
N GLN A 20 -17.75 10.82 -2.68
CA GLN A 20 -16.34 10.59 -2.36
C GLN A 20 -16.04 9.12 -2.67
N VAL A 21 -14.90 8.90 -3.31
CA VAL A 21 -14.31 7.57 -3.35
C VAL A 21 -13.92 7.20 -1.92
N THR A 22 -14.30 6.01 -1.49
CA THR A 22 -13.88 5.43 -0.21
C THR A 22 -12.86 4.33 -0.49
N LEU A 23 -11.89 4.19 0.40
CA LEU A 23 -10.85 3.18 0.34
C LEU A 23 -10.89 2.38 1.65
N SER A 24 -10.77 1.06 1.54
CA SER A 24 -10.63 0.16 2.69
C SER A 24 -9.41 -0.69 2.44
N LEU A 25 -8.53 -0.74 3.44
CA LEU A 25 -7.28 -1.48 3.39
C LEU A 25 -7.28 -2.61 4.42
N LEU A 26 -6.78 -3.78 4.02
CA LEU A 26 -6.52 -4.90 4.91
C LEU A 26 -5.12 -5.44 4.63
N ALA A 27 -4.23 -5.36 5.62
CA ALA A 27 -2.87 -5.89 5.52
C ALA A 27 -2.77 -7.29 6.12
N THR A 28 -1.97 -8.13 5.49
CA THR A 28 -1.51 -9.40 6.02
C THR A 28 -0.02 -9.30 6.37
N GLU A 29 0.34 -9.77 7.56
CA GLU A 29 1.72 -9.78 8.05
C GLU A 29 2.67 -10.56 7.11
N SER A 30 3.89 -10.05 6.96
CA SER A 30 4.99 -10.78 6.32
C SER A 30 5.74 -11.62 7.36
N THR A 31 5.53 -12.93 7.32
CA THR A 31 6.20 -13.93 8.18
C THR A 31 7.57 -14.39 7.64
N CYS A 32 7.84 -14.11 6.37
CA CYS A 32 9.10 -14.32 5.67
C CYS A 32 9.64 -12.98 5.15
N GLU A 33 10.68 -13.02 4.31
CA GLU A 33 11.32 -11.83 3.72
C GLU A 33 10.32 -10.86 3.08
N ASN A 34 9.40 -11.39 2.28
CA ASN A 34 8.48 -10.58 1.48
C ASN A 34 7.18 -11.33 1.16
N ASN A 35 6.49 -11.92 2.13
CA ASN A 35 5.22 -12.63 1.88
C ASN A 35 4.01 -11.90 2.48
N GLY A 36 4.17 -10.65 2.91
CA GLY A 36 3.05 -9.80 3.29
C GLY A 36 2.20 -9.40 2.09
N SER A 37 1.00 -8.89 2.38
CA SER A 37 0.09 -8.39 1.36
C SER A 37 -0.77 -7.24 1.86
N ILE A 38 -1.31 -6.44 0.93
CA ILE A 38 -2.35 -5.45 1.20
C ILE A 38 -3.48 -5.71 0.21
N GLU A 39 -4.67 -6.00 0.72
CA GLU A 39 -5.91 -5.95 -0.03
C GLU A 39 -6.46 -4.51 0.03
N ALA A 40 -6.70 -3.92 -1.13
CA ALA A 40 -7.27 -2.58 -1.25
C ALA A 40 -8.59 -2.65 -2.01
N THR A 41 -9.67 -2.20 -1.36
CA THR A 41 -11.02 -2.15 -1.94
C THR A 41 -11.50 -0.72 -2.00
N ALA A 42 -11.89 -0.25 -3.19
CA ALA A 42 -12.47 1.08 -3.36
C ALA A 42 -13.95 1.01 -3.74
N ASN A 43 -14.70 2.02 -3.29
CA ASN A 43 -16.08 2.25 -3.72
C ASN A 43 -16.22 3.71 -4.18
N GLY A 44 -16.72 3.90 -5.39
CA GLY A 44 -16.84 5.19 -6.07
C GLY A 44 -17.31 4.98 -7.51
N VAL A 45 -16.80 5.77 -8.46
CA VAL A 45 -17.07 5.59 -9.88
C VAL A 45 -16.01 4.70 -10.52
N SER A 46 -16.29 3.40 -10.66
CA SER A 46 -15.41 2.45 -11.36
C SER A 46 -15.18 2.85 -12.84
N PRO A 47 -14.04 2.49 -13.45
CA PRO A 47 -12.92 1.73 -12.86
C PRO A 47 -11.98 2.60 -12.00
N TYR A 48 -11.13 1.96 -11.20
CA TYR A 48 -10.21 2.62 -10.28
C TYR A 48 -8.75 2.40 -10.68
N SER A 49 -7.92 3.43 -10.49
CA SER A 49 -6.46 3.37 -10.57
C SER A 49 -5.90 3.37 -9.15
N TYR A 50 -5.25 2.28 -8.77
CA TYR A 50 -4.57 2.13 -7.48
C TYR A 50 -3.07 2.37 -7.63
N GLU A 51 -2.50 3.06 -6.66
CA GLU A 51 -1.07 3.28 -6.55
C GLU A 51 -0.62 2.97 -5.12
N LEU A 52 0.31 2.03 -4.99
CA LEU A 52 0.98 1.68 -3.75
C LEU A 52 2.34 2.38 -3.71
N THR A 53 2.66 3.05 -2.60
CA THR A 53 3.98 3.63 -2.35
C THR A 53 4.48 3.27 -0.95
N GLY A 54 5.80 3.25 -0.75
CA GLY A 54 6.42 2.84 0.52
C GLY A 54 7.76 2.14 0.27
N PRO A 55 8.08 1.07 1.02
CA PRO A 55 9.24 0.20 0.75
C PRO A 55 9.25 -0.40 -0.66
N GLN A 56 8.06 -0.62 -1.23
CA GLN A 56 7.85 -1.03 -2.61
C GLN A 56 6.76 -0.17 -3.23
N THR A 57 6.80 -0.07 -4.56
CA THR A 57 5.82 0.68 -5.35
C THR A 57 5.17 -0.23 -6.38
N ASP A 58 3.85 -0.13 -6.53
CA ASP A 58 3.09 -0.88 -7.53
C ASP A 58 1.88 -0.04 -8.00
N SER A 59 1.34 -0.35 -9.17
CA SER A 59 0.15 0.30 -9.70
C SER A 59 -0.74 -0.70 -10.41
N GLN A 60 -2.03 -0.67 -10.07
CA GLN A 60 -3.02 -1.62 -10.59
C GLN A 60 -4.28 -0.88 -11.03
N PHE A 61 -5.03 -1.47 -11.96
CA PHE A 61 -6.27 -0.90 -12.47
C PHE A 61 -7.37 -1.96 -12.41
N ASP A 62 -8.41 -1.71 -11.62
CA ASP A 62 -9.49 -2.67 -11.34
C ASP A 62 -10.80 -1.95 -10.98
N PRO A 63 -11.99 -2.50 -11.32
CA PRO A 63 -13.28 -1.92 -10.96
C PRO A 63 -13.72 -2.13 -9.50
N GLY A 64 -12.93 -2.82 -8.67
CA GLY A 64 -13.33 -3.22 -7.32
C GLY A 64 -12.15 -3.35 -6.36
N THR A 65 -11.53 -4.52 -6.29
CA THR A 65 -10.54 -4.87 -5.25
C THR A 65 -9.25 -5.33 -5.89
N VAL A 66 -8.12 -4.84 -5.38
CA VAL A 66 -6.78 -5.28 -5.78
C VAL A 66 -6.03 -5.90 -4.61
N ASN A 67 -5.11 -6.80 -4.92
CA ASN A 67 -4.21 -7.39 -3.93
C ASN A 67 -2.75 -7.07 -4.32
N PHE A 68 -2.08 -6.32 -3.47
CA PHE A 68 -0.63 -6.10 -3.54
C PHE A 68 0.04 -7.24 -2.77
N ASN A 69 0.79 -8.08 -3.47
CA ASN A 69 1.42 -9.26 -2.91
C ASN A 69 2.94 -9.09 -2.85
N SER A 70 3.58 -10.01 -2.14
CA SER A 70 5.03 -10.07 -2.02
C SER A 70 5.65 -8.82 -1.37
N LEU A 71 4.96 -8.28 -0.36
CA LEU A 71 5.35 -7.07 0.33
C LEU A 71 6.27 -7.38 1.51
N VAL A 72 7.34 -6.60 1.63
CA VAL A 72 8.21 -6.59 2.81
C VAL A 72 7.53 -5.89 3.99
N PRO A 73 7.95 -6.14 5.25
CA PRO A 73 7.47 -5.35 6.38
C PRO A 73 7.75 -3.85 6.20
N GLY A 74 6.75 -3.02 6.50
CA GLY A 74 6.89 -1.57 6.47
C GLY A 74 5.56 -0.83 6.32
N THR A 75 5.63 0.49 6.36
CA THR A 75 4.45 1.36 6.17
C THR A 75 4.28 1.71 4.70
N TYR A 76 3.09 1.45 4.18
CA TYR A 76 2.69 1.76 2.81
C TYR A 76 1.62 2.85 2.80
N THR A 77 1.55 3.58 1.69
CA THR A 77 0.45 4.48 1.35
C THR A 77 -0.21 3.96 0.09
N VAL A 78 -1.51 3.66 0.17
CA VAL A 78 -2.32 3.29 -0.98
C VAL A 78 -3.15 4.49 -1.38
N SER A 79 -2.99 4.95 -2.61
CA SER A 79 -3.81 5.96 -3.27
C SER A 79 -4.75 5.26 -4.25
N VAL A 80 -5.99 5.71 -4.32
CA VAL A 80 -6.93 5.29 -5.36
C VAL A 80 -7.56 6.51 -6.02
N THR A 81 -7.64 6.48 -7.34
CA THR A 81 -8.35 7.48 -8.15
C THR A 81 -9.45 6.80 -8.94
N ASP A 82 -10.66 7.32 -8.84
CA ASP A 82 -11.82 6.81 -9.57
C ASP A 82 -11.98 7.46 -10.96
N ASN A 83 -12.89 6.93 -11.77
CA ASN A 83 -13.14 7.41 -13.13
C ASN A 83 -13.85 8.78 -13.17
N ALA A 84 -14.38 9.26 -12.04
CA ALA A 84 -14.86 10.64 -11.90
C ALA A 84 -13.73 11.63 -11.60
N GLY A 85 -12.49 11.15 -11.42
CA GLY A 85 -11.31 11.96 -11.11
C GLY A 85 -11.15 12.27 -9.62
N GLN A 86 -11.89 11.58 -8.75
CA GLN A 86 -11.77 11.74 -7.32
C GLN A 86 -10.69 10.80 -6.77
N SER A 87 -9.82 11.33 -5.91
CA SER A 87 -8.75 10.56 -5.29
C SER A 87 -8.87 10.53 -3.78
N THR A 88 -8.51 9.40 -3.17
CA THR A 88 -8.30 9.25 -1.72
C THR A 88 -7.05 8.42 -1.48
N SER A 89 -6.44 8.58 -0.30
CA SER A 89 -5.26 7.83 0.09
C SER A 89 -5.30 7.45 1.55
N GLU A 90 -4.87 6.25 1.87
CA GLU A 90 -4.75 5.76 3.25
C GLU A 90 -3.40 5.09 3.48
N ASN A 91 -2.95 5.16 4.74
CA ASN A 91 -1.71 4.54 5.19
C ASN A 91 -2.03 3.23 5.89
N ILE A 92 -1.24 2.20 5.63
CA ILE A 92 -1.34 0.91 6.30
C ILE A 92 0.04 0.33 6.56
N GLU A 93 0.20 -0.37 7.68
CA GLU A 93 1.43 -1.07 8.03
C GLU A 93 1.31 -2.56 7.70
N VAL A 94 2.27 -3.06 6.93
CA VAL A 94 2.54 -4.50 6.82
C VAL A 94 3.53 -4.83 7.93
N THR A 95 3.06 -5.49 8.97
CA THR A 95 3.93 -5.94 10.06
C THR A 95 4.80 -7.12 9.61
N GLY A 96 5.86 -7.37 10.35
CA GLY A 96 6.65 -8.59 10.22
C GLY A 96 7.91 -8.53 11.06
N ASN A 97 8.37 -9.70 11.49
CA ASN A 97 9.52 -9.86 12.36
C ASN A 97 10.60 -10.78 11.75
N TYR A 98 10.49 -11.04 10.44
CA TYR A 98 11.46 -11.89 9.76
C TYR A 98 12.85 -11.26 9.79
N VAL A 99 13.81 -12.01 10.33
CA VAL A 99 15.24 -11.69 10.28
C VAL A 99 15.88 -12.72 9.37
N GLN A 100 16.54 -12.26 8.31
CA GLN A 100 17.29 -13.15 7.44
C GLN A 100 18.38 -13.88 8.25
N PRO A 101 18.46 -15.22 8.18
CA PRO A 101 19.55 -15.95 8.80
C PRO A 101 20.88 -15.50 8.21
N ASP A 102 21.81 -15.07 9.06
CA ASP A 102 23.17 -14.78 8.62
C ASP A 102 23.88 -16.10 8.28
N LEU A 103 24.07 -16.36 6.99
CA LEU A 103 24.77 -17.53 6.47
C LEU A 103 26.24 -17.18 6.29
N ASN A 104 27.00 -17.23 7.38
CA ASN A 104 28.44 -17.09 7.33
C ASN A 104 29.09 -18.46 7.08
N ILE A 105 29.29 -18.82 5.80
CA ILE A 105 30.01 -20.04 5.42
C ILE A 105 31.52 -19.76 5.51
N ALA A 106 32.21 -20.43 6.41
CA ALA A 106 33.66 -20.38 6.44
C ALA A 106 34.23 -21.54 5.59
N VAL A 107 35.03 -21.17 4.60
CA VAL A 107 35.75 -22.13 3.75
C VAL A 107 37.13 -22.38 4.38
N THR A 108 37.39 -23.62 4.77
CA THR A 108 38.76 -24.06 5.06
C THR A 108 39.36 -24.61 3.78
N ASN A 109 40.41 -23.97 3.28
CA ASN A 109 41.15 -24.49 2.13
C ASN A 109 41.84 -25.80 2.51
N VAL A 110 41.93 -26.71 1.55
CA VAL A 110 42.75 -27.91 1.67
C VAL A 110 44.21 -27.49 1.88
N SER A 111 44.90 -28.08 2.87
CA SER A 111 46.26 -27.64 3.22
C SER A 111 47.27 -27.93 2.11
N CYS A 112 46.96 -28.88 1.22
CA CYS A 112 47.82 -29.32 0.10
C CYS A 112 46.97 -29.80 -1.11
N PRO A 113 47.50 -29.83 -2.35
CA PRO A 113 46.75 -30.22 -3.57
C PRO A 113 46.14 -31.65 -3.61
N ALA A 114 46.40 -32.50 -2.61
CA ALA A 114 45.81 -33.83 -2.47
C ALA A 114 45.28 -34.12 -1.04
N GLY A 115 45.14 -33.07 -0.21
CA GLY A 115 44.58 -33.21 1.13
C GLY A 115 43.07 -33.43 1.11
N THR A 116 42.52 -33.91 2.23
CA THR A 116 41.07 -34.07 2.44
C THR A 116 40.58 -33.28 3.66
N ASP A 117 41.35 -32.27 4.08
CA ASP A 117 41.15 -31.48 5.29
C ASP A 117 40.44 -30.13 5.05
N GLY A 118 40.12 -29.82 3.80
CA GLY A 118 39.24 -28.71 3.47
C GLY A 118 37.78 -29.00 3.83
N GLY A 119 37.02 -27.96 4.15
CA GLY A 119 35.66 -28.08 4.63
C GLY A 119 34.85 -26.80 4.48
N LEU A 120 33.53 -26.96 4.54
CA LEU A 120 32.56 -25.88 4.64
C LEU A 120 31.96 -25.98 6.05
N VAL A 121 32.06 -24.92 6.84
CA VAL A 121 31.41 -24.81 8.17
C VAL A 121 30.50 -23.61 8.24
#